data_AF-A0A956B6E2-F1
#
_entry.id   AF-A0A956B6E2-F1
#
_cell.length_a   1.000
_cell.length_b   1.000
_cell.length_c   1.000
_cell.angle_alpha   90.00
_cell.angle_beta   90.00
_cell.angle_gamma   90.00
#
_symmetry.space_group_name_H-M   'P 1'
#
loop_
_entity.id
_entity.type
_entity.pdbx_description
1 polymer ?
#
loop_
_entity_poly.entity_id
_entity_poly.type
_entity_poly.pdbx_seq_one_letter_code
_entity_poly.pdbx_strand_id
1 'polypeptide(L)'
;KGERADGRGGQGRRRGRGKGPGKGPRPGAAELAPITARSKLDLERAADAPLSEVERQEAEQHLTFLRRFKGTLRLSLNAREDLLVNGAKAPDERGVLKHLFAKVDRATVERALSRDALKADAALRTAFLAGVVRLDPDPHTLLAYLEAVAASQDRRVAAQAFGATVARVDFSALSPALLGRLLEVCRAAFLEHDRVQALLGLFDVPSFADALARARGQLPAPVEEELAPLAAAHRAVTRQEPLPNDEAERGLITAGVARWLSAPAEVLRSYPLEHRTHLAEFAVAASDGTAPDALPPTLMDSIPRDHPRYLRLGLLWSEKLVRGGQVEAARGVLRELVTAHPEHRDAARRLKALEGTRIGALLLQGEARGGLEAAFWSDGALHGYAEVARGPAADALEARARWQSELLLPGVAPVLASGRHEDRAWLLLGASGQPLTNARRGLREALTLADDALRILRSLALAGVELPKVEPTRFWQRGRGGQLELVDLGGAVRSDPTRAAMGMAGPALELARTLLWDERADALRSDLPAELAARLGGRAPLHTLVRALVEAASR
;
A
#
# COMPACT_ATOMS: atom_id res chain seq x y z
N LYS A 1 113.37 14.10 29.64
CA LYS A 1 113.00 12.92 28.83
C LYS A 1 111.62 12.44 29.31
N GLY A 2 110.64 12.36 28.40
CA GLY A 2 109.31 11.70 28.54
C GLY A 2 108.31 12.42 29.45
N GLU A 3 107.34 13.20 28.96
CA GLU A 3 106.09 12.87 28.24
C GLU A 3 104.96 12.23 29.08
N ARG A 4 103.88 13.02 29.22
CA ARG A 4 102.42 12.71 29.20
C ARG A 4 101.86 11.77 30.29
N ALA A 5 100.67 11.96 30.85
CA ALA A 5 99.51 12.76 30.52
C ALA A 5 98.75 13.11 31.81
N ASP A 6 98.34 14.38 31.98
CA ASP A 6 97.47 14.79 33.08
C ASP A 6 96.00 14.65 32.71
N GLY A 7 95.29 13.93 33.59
CA GLY A 7 93.85 13.89 33.64
C GLY A 7 93.27 14.91 34.61
N ARG A 8 91.94 14.76 34.78
CA ARG A 8 91.04 15.46 35.72
C ARG A 8 90.69 16.88 35.27
N GLY A 9 89.44 17.29 35.18
CA GLY A 9 88.18 16.72 35.64
C GLY A 9 87.27 17.88 36.02
N GLY A 10 86.03 17.90 35.52
CA GLY A 10 84.95 18.69 36.11
C GLY A 10 84.31 19.77 35.24
N GLN A 11 82.99 19.62 35.10
CA GLN A 11 81.95 20.61 34.80
C GLN A 11 81.71 21.05 33.34
N GLY A 12 80.57 20.62 32.81
CA GLY A 12 80.00 21.19 31.58
C GLY A 12 78.82 20.37 31.03
N ARG A 13 77.61 20.74 31.44
CA ARG A 13 76.30 20.25 30.98
C ARG A 13 76.26 19.81 29.50
N ARG A 14 75.85 18.57 29.23
CA ARG A 14 75.30 18.15 27.92
C ARG A 14 73.85 17.68 28.09
N ARG A 15 72.90 18.58 27.81
CA ARG A 15 71.55 18.24 27.35
C ARG A 15 71.62 18.22 25.82
N GLY A 16 71.52 17.05 25.22
CA GLY A 16 71.38 16.84 23.78
C GLY A 16 70.34 15.77 23.52
N ARG A 17 69.06 16.12 23.75
CA ARG A 17 67.91 15.26 23.44
C ARG A 17 67.55 15.49 21.98
N GLY A 18 67.74 14.47 21.15
CA GLY A 18 67.33 14.48 19.74
C GLY A 18 65.84 14.81 19.60
N LYS A 19 65.55 15.84 18.80
CA LYS A 19 64.21 16.20 18.35
C LYS A 19 63.80 15.21 17.25
N GLY A 20 62.90 14.29 17.57
CA GLY A 20 62.12 13.55 16.58
C GLY A 20 61.14 14.48 15.83
N PRO A 21 60.57 14.02 14.71
CA PRO A 21 59.70 14.85 13.87
C PRO A 21 58.44 15.22 14.64
N GLY A 22 58.16 16.53 14.67
CA GLY A 22 57.04 17.10 15.40
C GLY A 22 55.71 16.55 14.91
N LYS A 23 54.92 16.00 15.84
CA LYS A 23 53.47 15.85 15.69
C LYS A 23 52.90 17.22 15.31
N GLY A 24 52.35 17.32 14.10
CA GLY A 24 51.53 18.46 13.70
C GLY A 24 50.31 18.61 14.62
N PRO A 25 49.65 19.78 14.62
CA PRO A 25 48.51 20.05 15.49
C PRO A 25 47.39 19.05 15.20
N ARG A 26 46.71 18.59 16.26
CA ARG A 26 45.44 17.84 16.13
C ARG A 26 44.40 18.76 15.47
N PRO A 27 43.51 18.22 14.62
CA PRO A 27 42.52 19.00 13.89
C PRO A 27 41.60 19.77 14.85
N GLY A 28 41.29 21.01 14.49
CA GLY A 28 40.21 21.76 15.12
C GLY A 28 38.85 21.32 14.55
N ALA A 29 37.79 21.40 15.37
CA ALA A 29 36.44 20.96 15.03
C ALA A 29 35.87 21.52 13.70
N ALA A 30 36.39 22.63 13.19
CA ALA A 30 36.00 23.22 11.91
C ALA A 30 36.51 22.44 10.68
N GLU A 31 37.62 21.70 10.78
CA GLU A 31 38.17 20.89 9.67
C GLU A 31 37.45 19.54 9.50
N LEU A 32 36.62 19.17 10.47
CA LEU A 32 35.80 17.95 10.49
C LEU A 32 34.32 18.23 10.18
N ALA A 33 33.97 19.48 9.85
CA ALA A 33 32.60 19.84 9.52
C ALA A 33 32.14 19.06 8.28
N PRO A 34 31.01 18.35 8.35
CA PRO A 34 30.46 17.63 7.21
C PRO A 34 30.27 18.59 6.04
N ILE A 35 30.49 18.09 4.83
CA ILE A 35 30.29 18.87 3.61
C ILE A 35 28.81 19.22 3.55
N THR A 36 28.47 20.50 3.60
CA THR A 36 27.08 20.98 3.55
C THR A 36 26.77 21.79 2.30
N ALA A 37 27.78 22.13 1.47
CA ALA A 37 27.61 22.98 0.29
C ALA A 37 28.32 22.43 -0.95
N ARG A 38 27.74 22.65 -2.13
CA ARG A 38 28.42 22.49 -3.43
C ARG A 38 29.52 23.54 -3.55
N SER A 39 30.58 23.20 -4.29
CA SER A 39 31.66 24.13 -4.59
C SER A 39 31.11 25.36 -5.31
N LYS A 40 31.53 26.55 -4.87
CA LYS A 40 31.20 27.83 -5.51
C LYS A 40 32.32 28.28 -6.45
N LEU A 41 33.46 27.57 -6.45
CA LEU A 41 34.59 27.79 -7.32
C LEU A 41 34.35 27.20 -8.72
N ASP A 42 34.10 28.07 -9.70
CA ASP A 42 33.79 27.67 -11.07
C ASP A 42 35.06 27.65 -11.96
N LEU A 43 35.78 26.53 -11.96
CA LEU A 43 37.01 26.37 -12.76
C LEU A 43 36.76 26.20 -14.27
N GLU A 44 35.51 26.15 -14.73
CA GLU A 44 35.15 26.06 -16.14
C GLU A 44 35.00 27.42 -16.82
N ARG A 45 34.99 28.51 -16.05
CA ARG A 45 35.13 29.88 -16.58
C ARG A 45 36.47 30.11 -17.26
N ALA A 46 36.50 31.11 -18.14
CA ALA A 46 37.71 31.54 -18.84
C ALA A 46 38.87 31.78 -17.85
N ALA A 47 40.07 31.34 -18.23
CA ALA A 47 41.22 31.25 -17.32
C ALA A 47 41.72 32.60 -16.79
N ASP A 48 41.39 33.67 -17.50
CA ASP A 48 41.69 35.08 -17.23
C ASP A 48 40.57 35.81 -16.47
N ALA A 49 39.40 35.18 -16.30
CA ALA A 49 38.31 35.76 -15.55
C ALA A 49 38.68 35.84 -14.04
N PRO A 50 38.57 37.03 -13.42
CA PRO A 50 38.92 37.20 -12.01
C PRO A 50 38.07 36.32 -11.10
N LEU A 51 38.65 35.91 -9.98
CA LEU A 51 37.94 35.19 -8.92
C LEU A 51 37.14 36.20 -8.09
N SER A 52 35.89 35.88 -7.82
CA SER A 52 35.10 36.60 -6.81
C SER A 52 35.65 36.35 -5.41
N GLU A 53 35.29 37.19 -4.44
CA GLU A 53 35.75 37.05 -3.05
C GLU A 53 35.36 35.70 -2.43
N VAL A 54 34.19 35.18 -2.78
CA VAL A 54 33.73 33.86 -2.32
C VAL A 54 34.55 32.73 -2.93
N GLU A 55 34.89 32.83 -4.22
CA GLU A 55 35.75 31.86 -4.91
C GLU A 55 37.18 31.89 -4.37
N ARG A 56 37.71 33.08 -4.02
CA ARG A 56 39.03 33.23 -3.42
C ARG A 56 39.10 32.55 -2.06
N GLN A 57 38.11 32.78 -1.19
CA GLN A 57 38.03 32.13 0.12
C GLN A 57 37.95 30.61 0.01
N GLU A 58 37.21 30.09 -0.97
CA GLU A 58 37.14 28.66 -1.23
C GLU A 58 38.46 28.09 -1.77
N ALA A 59 39.12 28.80 -2.69
CA ALA A 59 40.44 28.43 -3.19
C ALA A 59 41.50 28.38 -2.08
N GLU A 60 41.47 29.31 -1.12
CA GLU A 60 42.35 29.29 0.06
C GLU A 60 42.12 28.07 0.95
N GLN A 61 40.87 27.63 1.12
CA GLN A 61 40.55 26.40 1.85
C GLN A 61 41.13 25.17 1.16
N HIS A 62 41.00 25.09 -0.17
CA HIS A 62 41.57 24.02 -0.97
C HIS A 62 43.10 24.00 -0.94
N LEU A 63 43.75 25.17 -1.03
CA LEU A 63 45.21 25.28 -0.91
C LEU A 63 45.69 24.88 0.50
N THR A 64 44.93 25.23 1.55
CA THR A 64 45.21 24.80 2.92
C THR A 64 45.17 23.28 3.05
N PHE A 65 44.18 22.63 2.43
CA PHE A 65 44.12 21.17 2.32
C PHE A 65 45.36 20.60 1.60
N LEU A 66 45.71 21.13 0.42
CA LEU A 66 46.86 20.65 -0.34
C LEU A 66 48.16 20.81 0.45
N ARG A 67 48.35 21.92 1.16
CA ARG A 67 49.50 22.15 2.03
C ARG A 67 49.61 21.09 3.12
N ARG A 68 48.49 20.79 3.78
CA ARG A 68 48.43 19.78 4.85
C ARG A 68 48.74 18.38 4.34
N PHE A 69 48.22 18.01 3.17
CA PHE A 69 48.34 16.65 2.63
C PHE A 69 49.37 16.51 1.50
N LYS A 70 50.21 17.52 1.24
CA LYS A 70 51.24 17.52 0.18
C LYS A 70 52.11 16.27 0.21
N GLY A 71 52.62 15.91 1.38
CA GLY A 71 53.43 14.70 1.57
C GLY A 71 52.65 13.40 1.29
N THR A 72 51.35 13.38 1.59
CA THR A 72 50.45 12.23 1.39
C THR A 72 49.97 12.11 -0.05
N LEU A 73 49.84 13.21 -0.78
CA LEU A 73 49.45 13.20 -2.20
C LEU A 73 50.66 12.97 -3.13
N ARG A 74 51.87 13.41 -2.75
CA ARG A 74 53.09 13.39 -3.61
C ARG A 74 52.83 13.99 -5.00
N LEU A 75 52.13 15.13 -5.04
CA LEU A 75 51.90 15.87 -6.29
C LEU A 75 53.23 16.40 -6.84
N SER A 76 53.39 16.31 -8.16
CA SER A 76 54.46 17.02 -8.88
C SER A 76 54.01 18.45 -9.14
N LEU A 77 54.53 19.39 -8.34
CA LEU A 77 54.18 20.82 -8.42
C LEU A 77 55.23 21.58 -9.23
N ASN A 78 54.80 22.45 -10.13
CA ASN A 78 55.68 23.42 -10.75
C ASN A 78 55.96 24.60 -9.78
N ALA A 79 56.93 25.46 -10.10
CA ALA A 79 57.33 26.56 -9.22
C ALA A 79 56.17 27.50 -8.85
N ARG A 80 55.23 27.75 -9.77
CA ARG A 80 54.07 28.63 -9.52
C ARG A 80 53.04 27.98 -8.60
N GLU A 81 52.73 26.71 -8.83
CA GLU A 81 51.85 25.92 -7.98
C GLU A 81 52.42 25.74 -6.57
N ASP A 82 53.73 25.54 -6.45
CA ASP A 82 54.38 25.39 -5.15
C ASP A 82 54.28 26.67 -4.30
N LEU A 83 54.41 27.85 -4.93
CA LEU A 83 54.20 29.14 -4.26
C LEU A 83 52.76 29.31 -3.77
N LEU A 84 51.77 28.83 -4.52
CA LEU A 84 50.36 28.83 -4.09
C LEU A 84 50.14 27.89 -2.90
N VAL A 85 50.60 26.64 -2.98
CA VAL A 85 50.40 25.63 -1.93
C VAL A 85 51.12 26.00 -0.63
N ASN A 86 52.29 26.64 -0.71
CA ASN A 86 53.02 27.08 0.49
C ASN A 86 52.45 28.39 1.09
N GLY A 87 51.53 29.08 0.40
CA GLY A 87 50.93 30.35 0.83
C GLY A 87 51.80 31.58 0.57
N ALA A 88 52.80 31.48 -0.30
CA ALA A 88 53.67 32.59 -0.68
C ALA A 88 53.06 33.49 -1.78
N LYS A 89 52.00 33.03 -2.44
CA LYS A 89 51.25 33.77 -3.46
C LYS A 89 49.74 33.59 -3.25
N ALA A 90 48.96 34.66 -3.47
CA ALA A 90 47.51 34.63 -3.39
C ALA A 90 46.87 33.86 -4.58
N PRO A 91 45.72 33.19 -4.38
CA PRO A 91 45.04 32.43 -5.42
C PRO A 91 44.22 33.34 -6.33
N ASP A 92 44.88 34.12 -7.19
CA ASP A 92 44.20 35.05 -8.11
C ASP A 92 44.08 34.51 -9.55
N GLU A 93 44.90 33.53 -9.92
CA GLU A 93 44.97 33.00 -11.29
C GLU A 93 44.14 31.70 -11.45
N ARG A 94 42.94 31.81 -12.03
CA ARG A 94 42.00 30.68 -12.22
C ARG A 94 42.61 29.52 -13.02
N GLY A 95 43.34 29.81 -14.10
CA GLY A 95 43.99 28.78 -14.92
C GLY A 95 45.01 27.93 -14.15
N VAL A 96 45.75 28.55 -13.23
CA VAL A 96 46.73 27.83 -12.38
C VAL A 96 46.02 26.97 -11.33
N LEU A 97 44.93 27.47 -10.75
CA LEU A 97 44.09 26.68 -9.82
C LEU A 97 43.45 25.49 -10.53
N LYS A 98 42.92 25.68 -11.75
CA LYS A 98 42.36 24.58 -12.56
C LYS A 98 43.39 23.48 -12.79
N HIS A 99 44.58 23.84 -13.25
CA HIS A 99 45.66 22.88 -13.50
C HIS A 99 46.14 22.18 -12.22
N LEU A 100 46.25 22.92 -11.10
CA LEU A 100 46.65 22.36 -9.81
C LEU A 100 45.63 21.35 -9.28
N PHE A 101 44.35 21.70 -9.28
CA PHE A 101 43.28 20.85 -8.76
C PHE A 101 43.02 19.64 -9.65
N ALA A 102 43.20 19.76 -10.97
CA ALA A 102 43.14 18.62 -11.89
C ALA A 102 44.20 17.53 -11.61
N LYS A 103 45.30 17.85 -10.89
CA LYS A 103 46.29 16.85 -10.47
C LYS A 103 45.82 15.97 -9.32
N VAL A 104 44.75 16.35 -8.63
CA VAL A 104 44.12 15.53 -7.59
C VAL A 104 43.06 14.66 -8.26
N ASP A 105 43.54 13.71 -9.06
CA ASP A 105 42.68 12.75 -9.76
C ASP A 105 42.43 11.48 -8.93
N ARG A 106 41.49 10.66 -9.38
CA ARG A 106 41.15 9.37 -8.76
C ARG A 106 42.37 8.49 -8.48
N ALA A 107 43.28 8.35 -9.44
CA ALA A 107 44.46 7.51 -9.28
C ALA A 107 45.40 8.03 -8.18
N THR A 108 45.51 9.34 -8.03
CA THR A 108 46.32 9.99 -6.99
C THR A 108 45.67 9.82 -5.62
N VAL A 109 44.34 9.94 -5.54
CA VAL A 109 43.57 9.73 -4.30
C VAL A 109 43.67 8.28 -3.83
N GLU A 110 43.48 7.30 -4.72
CA GLU A 110 43.60 5.88 -4.39
C GLU A 110 45.01 5.53 -3.88
N ARG A 111 46.06 6.06 -4.53
CA ARG A 111 47.46 5.92 -4.09
C ARG A 111 47.75 6.61 -2.75
N ALA A 112 47.03 7.67 -2.41
CA ALA A 112 47.16 8.31 -1.10
C ALA A 112 46.48 7.46 -0.02
N LEU A 113 45.27 6.97 -0.28
CA LEU A 113 44.48 6.13 0.64
C LEU A 113 45.13 4.78 0.96
N SER A 114 46.00 4.27 0.09
CA SER A 114 46.73 3.02 0.30
C SER A 114 47.92 3.14 1.26
N ARG A 115 48.27 4.35 1.71
CA ARG A 115 49.43 4.60 2.58
C ARG A 115 49.11 4.34 4.04
N ASP A 116 50.11 3.84 4.77
CA ASP A 116 49.98 3.44 6.18
C ASP A 116 49.47 4.56 7.09
N ALA A 117 49.90 5.80 6.83
CA ALA A 117 49.46 6.97 7.61
C ALA A 117 47.93 7.18 7.57
N LEU A 118 47.27 6.91 6.44
CA LEU A 118 45.82 7.02 6.30
C LEU A 118 45.08 5.72 6.61
N LYS A 119 45.76 4.56 6.57
CA LYS A 119 45.17 3.28 7.00
C LYS A 119 45.08 3.18 8.53
N ALA A 120 46.07 3.72 9.25
CA ALA A 120 46.16 3.60 10.70
C ALA A 120 45.31 4.64 11.47
N ASP A 121 44.91 5.74 10.83
CA ASP A 121 44.17 6.84 11.48
C ASP A 121 42.88 7.16 10.72
N ALA A 122 41.74 6.70 11.27
CA ALA A 122 40.41 6.90 10.69
C ALA A 122 39.98 8.37 10.67
N ALA A 123 40.37 9.17 11.65
CA ALA A 123 40.05 10.59 11.69
C ALA A 123 40.84 11.35 10.62
N LEU A 124 42.12 11.03 10.45
CA LEU A 124 42.94 11.59 9.39
C LEU A 124 42.46 11.18 8.01
N ARG A 125 42.03 9.92 7.83
CA ARG A 125 41.42 9.42 6.60
C ARG A 125 40.14 10.18 6.25
N THR A 126 39.27 10.38 7.22
CA THR A 126 38.01 11.13 7.05
C THR A 126 38.27 12.58 6.67
N ALA A 127 39.19 13.25 7.37
CA ALA A 127 39.58 14.63 7.05
C ALA A 127 40.24 14.76 5.66
N PHE A 128 41.05 13.78 5.26
CA PHE A 128 41.63 13.72 3.91
C PHE A 128 40.53 13.62 2.85
N LEU A 129 39.63 12.63 2.99
CA LEU A 129 38.53 12.41 2.06
C LEU A 129 37.57 13.59 1.99
N ALA A 130 37.27 14.25 3.12
CA ALA A 130 36.46 15.46 3.14
C ALA A 130 37.07 16.58 2.28
N GLY A 131 38.40 16.73 2.29
CA GLY A 131 39.10 17.71 1.46
C GLY A 131 39.11 17.35 -0.03
N VAL A 132 39.32 16.07 -0.36
CA VAL A 132 39.27 15.59 -1.76
C VAL A 132 37.87 15.76 -2.34
N VAL A 133 36.83 15.36 -1.63
CA VAL A 133 35.44 15.46 -2.10
C VAL A 133 35.01 16.91 -2.38
N ARG A 134 35.64 17.91 -1.75
CA ARG A 134 35.41 19.32 -2.09
C ARG A 134 36.03 19.71 -3.44
N LEU A 135 37.14 19.09 -3.82
CA LEU A 135 37.87 19.34 -5.08
C LEU A 135 37.28 18.55 -6.25
N ASP A 136 36.99 17.27 -6.04
CA ASP A 136 36.51 16.34 -7.06
C ASP A 136 35.30 15.55 -6.50
N PRO A 137 34.08 15.75 -7.03
CA PRO A 137 32.89 15.01 -6.65
C PRO A 137 32.79 13.61 -7.29
N ASP A 138 33.89 12.96 -7.64
CA ASP A 138 33.87 11.59 -8.16
C ASP A 138 33.06 10.63 -7.25
N PRO A 139 32.13 9.81 -7.80
CA PRO A 139 31.28 8.92 -7.02
C PRO A 139 32.03 7.91 -6.14
N HIS A 140 33.20 7.41 -6.57
CA HIS A 140 33.99 6.49 -5.73
C HIS A 140 34.56 7.20 -4.52
N THR A 141 35.03 8.43 -4.70
CA THR A 141 35.60 9.25 -3.62
C THR A 141 34.51 9.71 -2.64
N LEU A 142 33.35 10.13 -3.14
CA LEU A 142 32.16 10.44 -2.34
C LEU A 142 31.75 9.26 -1.45
N LEU A 143 31.70 8.06 -2.02
CA LEU A 143 31.35 6.85 -1.28
C LEU A 143 32.42 6.46 -0.26
N ALA A 144 33.70 6.55 -0.62
CA ALA A 144 34.80 6.29 0.32
C ALA A 144 34.78 7.26 1.52
N TYR A 145 34.42 8.52 1.27
CA TYR A 145 34.19 9.52 2.32
C TYR A 145 33.03 9.09 3.23
N LEU A 146 31.89 8.72 2.67
CA LEU A 146 30.74 8.27 3.46
C LEU A 146 31.04 7.04 4.32
N GLU A 147 31.75 6.05 3.78
CA GLU A 147 32.20 4.88 4.54
C GLU A 147 33.13 5.27 5.70
N ALA A 148 34.05 6.21 5.47
CA ALA A 148 34.96 6.71 6.50
C ALA A 148 34.21 7.47 7.61
N VAL A 149 33.23 8.29 7.24
CA VAL A 149 32.38 9.01 8.21
C VAL A 149 31.50 8.03 8.99
N ALA A 150 30.87 7.06 8.32
CA ALA A 150 30.05 6.04 8.98
C ALA A 150 30.86 5.20 9.99
N ALA A 151 32.14 4.94 9.70
CA ALA A 151 33.05 4.25 10.62
C ALA A 151 33.47 5.09 11.85
N SER A 152 33.31 6.43 11.81
CA SER A 152 33.74 7.33 12.89
C SER A 152 32.82 7.37 14.12
N GLN A 153 31.79 6.51 14.16
CA GLN A 153 30.80 6.31 15.24
C GLN A 153 29.86 7.48 15.57
N ASP A 154 30.01 8.68 14.98
CA ASP A 154 29.02 9.75 15.09
C ASP A 154 27.97 9.64 13.97
N ARG A 155 26.80 9.07 14.32
CA ARG A 155 25.70 8.85 13.37
C ARG A 155 25.08 10.15 12.86
N ARG A 156 25.06 11.21 13.66
CA ARG A 156 24.48 12.50 13.23
C ARG A 156 25.32 13.11 12.12
N VAL A 157 26.64 13.02 12.25
CA VAL A 157 27.58 13.45 11.22
C VAL A 157 27.47 12.57 9.98
N ALA A 158 27.30 11.24 10.15
CA ALA A 158 27.08 10.32 9.03
C ALA A 158 25.79 10.62 8.25
N ALA A 159 24.67 10.86 8.93
CA ALA A 159 23.40 11.23 8.30
C ALA A 159 23.49 12.55 7.52
N GLN A 160 24.13 13.58 8.11
CA GLN A 160 24.35 14.86 7.44
C GLN A 160 25.26 14.72 6.21
N ALA A 161 26.36 13.97 6.35
CA ALA A 161 27.26 13.68 5.24
C ALA A 161 26.56 12.90 4.12
N PHE A 162 25.69 11.94 4.48
CA PHE A 162 24.90 11.16 3.53
C PHE A 162 23.98 12.05 2.70
N GLY A 163 23.15 12.88 3.34
CA GLY A 163 22.24 13.79 2.63
C GLY A 163 22.97 14.74 1.68
N ALA A 164 24.08 15.31 2.12
CA ALA A 164 24.89 16.20 1.27
C ALA A 164 25.60 15.47 0.13
N THR A 165 25.98 14.20 0.32
CA THR A 165 26.61 13.38 -0.72
C THR A 165 25.59 12.96 -1.77
N VAL A 166 24.43 12.45 -1.35
CA VAL A 166 23.33 12.06 -2.24
C VAL A 166 22.92 13.21 -3.17
N ALA A 167 22.87 14.45 -2.69
CA ALA A 167 22.57 15.63 -3.50
C ALA A 167 23.61 15.97 -4.59
N ARG A 168 24.78 15.31 -4.58
CA ARG A 168 25.89 15.50 -5.52
C ARG A 168 26.12 14.30 -6.43
N VAL A 169 25.54 13.15 -6.09
CA VAL A 169 25.71 11.91 -6.85
C VAL A 169 24.86 11.96 -8.11
N ASP A 170 25.47 11.67 -9.26
CA ASP A 170 24.75 11.33 -10.47
C ASP A 170 24.43 9.83 -10.48
N PHE A 171 23.19 9.48 -10.10
CA PHE A 171 22.73 8.09 -10.07
C PHE A 171 22.68 7.43 -11.44
N SER A 172 22.63 8.21 -12.54
CA SER A 172 22.62 7.64 -13.90
C SER A 172 23.95 6.98 -14.25
N ALA A 173 25.05 7.47 -13.68
CA ALA A 173 26.40 6.99 -13.91
C ALA A 173 26.88 5.92 -12.90
N LEU A 174 26.06 5.59 -11.88
CA LEU A 174 26.43 4.60 -10.87
C LEU A 174 26.32 3.17 -11.40
N SER A 175 27.34 2.35 -11.08
CA SER A 175 27.27 0.90 -11.26
C SER A 175 26.46 0.23 -10.14
N PRO A 176 25.86 -0.95 -10.37
CA PRO A 176 25.13 -1.70 -9.35
C PRO A 176 25.95 -1.96 -8.07
N ALA A 177 27.25 -2.21 -8.20
CA ALA A 177 28.15 -2.42 -7.07
C ALA A 177 28.33 -1.15 -6.21
N LEU A 178 28.45 0.03 -6.83
CA LEU A 178 28.54 1.29 -6.10
C LEU A 178 27.21 1.65 -5.44
N LEU A 179 26.09 1.40 -6.12
CA LEU A 179 24.77 1.58 -5.56
C LEU A 179 24.57 0.69 -4.32
N GLY A 180 24.94 -0.58 -4.39
CA GLY A 180 24.88 -1.51 -3.26
C GLY A 180 25.69 -1.02 -2.05
N ARG A 181 26.92 -0.52 -2.28
CA ARG A 181 27.73 0.07 -1.21
C ARG A 181 27.10 1.33 -0.61
N LEU A 182 26.55 2.22 -1.43
CA LEU A 182 25.84 3.42 -0.94
C LEU A 182 24.68 3.03 -0.02
N LEU A 183 23.92 2.01 -0.40
CA LEU A 183 22.79 1.49 0.36
C LEU A 183 23.23 0.83 1.67
N GLU A 184 24.34 0.11 1.70
CA GLU A 184 24.91 -0.40 2.95
C GLU A 184 25.35 0.73 3.88
N VAL A 185 25.91 1.82 3.34
CA VAL A 185 26.22 3.00 4.17
C VAL A 185 24.94 3.64 4.71
N CYS A 186 23.86 3.72 3.92
CA CYS A 186 22.55 4.17 4.40
C CYS A 186 22.07 3.30 5.58
N ARG A 187 22.19 1.97 5.46
CA ARG A 187 21.80 1.03 6.53
C ARG A 187 22.62 1.18 7.81
N ALA A 188 23.91 1.54 7.68
CA ALA A 188 24.77 1.80 8.82
C ALA A 188 24.56 3.18 9.46
N ALA A 189 24.23 4.19 8.65
CA ALA A 189 24.08 5.58 9.10
C ALA A 189 22.74 5.85 9.79
N PHE A 190 21.66 5.22 9.30
CA PHE A 190 20.30 5.45 9.78
C PHE A 190 19.73 4.21 10.48
N LEU A 191 19.00 4.45 11.57
CA LEU A 191 18.31 3.40 12.32
C LEU A 191 16.81 3.49 12.12
N GLU A 192 16.15 2.32 12.25
CA GLU A 192 14.70 2.21 12.35
C GLU A 192 13.97 3.09 11.32
N HIS A 193 13.15 4.03 11.79
CA HIS A 193 12.32 4.86 10.94
C HIS A 193 13.11 5.92 10.15
N ASP A 194 14.21 6.45 10.70
CA ASP A 194 15.05 7.42 9.99
C ASP A 194 15.60 6.82 8.69
N ARG A 195 15.87 5.51 8.70
CA ARG A 195 16.31 4.78 7.52
C ARG A 195 15.20 4.67 6.49
N VAL A 196 13.97 4.39 6.93
CA VAL A 196 12.81 4.38 6.03
C VAL A 196 12.63 5.76 5.38
N GLN A 197 12.73 6.85 6.14
CA GLN A 197 12.67 8.21 5.58
C GLN A 197 13.76 8.48 4.54
N ALA A 198 15.00 8.14 4.86
CA ALA A 198 16.12 8.33 3.94
C ALA A 198 15.90 7.56 2.62
N LEU A 199 15.39 6.33 2.70
CA LEU A 199 15.09 5.51 1.52
C LEU A 199 13.90 6.04 0.72
N LEU A 200 12.83 6.48 1.38
CA LEU A 200 11.68 7.10 0.70
C LEU A 200 12.11 8.37 -0.06
N GLY A 201 12.92 9.22 0.57
CA GLY A 201 13.48 10.41 -0.10
C GLY A 201 14.39 10.07 -1.28
N LEU A 202 15.08 8.92 -1.27
CA LEU A 202 15.83 8.44 -2.42
C LEU A 202 14.90 7.96 -3.56
N PHE A 203 13.81 7.27 -3.24
CA PHE A 203 12.84 6.83 -4.26
C PHE A 203 12.15 8.00 -4.98
N ASP A 204 12.04 9.16 -4.33
CA ASP A 204 11.53 10.39 -4.95
C ASP A 204 12.50 10.97 -6.00
N VAL A 205 13.75 10.52 -6.04
CA VAL A 205 14.74 10.92 -7.06
C VAL A 205 14.65 9.98 -8.27
N PRO A 206 14.20 10.45 -9.46
CA PRO A 206 13.95 9.57 -10.60
C PRO A 206 15.19 8.80 -11.06
N SER A 207 16.36 9.46 -11.10
CA SER A 207 17.62 8.83 -11.51
C SER A 207 18.06 7.72 -10.54
N PHE A 208 17.71 7.81 -9.26
CA PHE A 208 17.94 6.74 -8.29
C PHE A 208 16.98 5.57 -8.52
N ALA A 209 15.69 5.83 -8.72
CA ALA A 209 14.70 4.79 -9.00
C ALA A 209 15.09 3.97 -10.24
N ASP A 210 15.55 4.64 -11.30
CA ASP A 210 16.05 3.98 -12.51
C ASP A 210 17.31 3.15 -12.25
N ALA A 211 18.25 3.68 -11.46
CA ALA A 211 19.46 2.96 -11.08
C ALA A 211 19.16 1.71 -10.25
N LEU A 212 18.21 1.80 -9.31
CA LEU A 212 17.75 0.69 -8.51
C LEU A 212 17.07 -0.40 -9.35
N ALA A 213 16.23 0.01 -10.31
CA ALA A 213 15.60 -0.93 -11.23
C ALA A 213 16.63 -1.71 -12.06
N ARG A 214 17.70 -1.04 -12.54
CA ARG A 214 18.81 -1.69 -13.26
C ARG A 214 19.66 -2.63 -12.39
N ALA A 215 19.78 -2.33 -11.09
CA ALA A 215 20.60 -3.09 -10.15
C ALA A 215 19.87 -4.28 -9.50
N ARG A 216 18.58 -4.47 -9.78
CA ARG A 216 17.77 -5.55 -9.20
C ARG A 216 18.41 -6.93 -9.44
N GLY A 217 18.45 -7.77 -8.41
CA GLY A 217 19.13 -9.07 -8.44
C GLY A 217 20.67 -9.03 -8.44
N GLN A 218 21.28 -7.85 -8.41
CA GLN A 218 22.74 -7.67 -8.30
C GLN A 218 23.16 -7.03 -6.96
N LEU A 219 22.18 -6.66 -6.13
CA LEU A 219 22.42 -6.07 -4.82
C LEU A 219 22.73 -7.15 -3.77
N PRO A 220 23.42 -6.80 -2.66
CA PRO A 220 23.55 -7.71 -1.53
C PRO A 220 22.17 -8.12 -1.00
N ALA A 221 21.98 -9.41 -0.70
CA ALA A 221 20.69 -9.94 -0.21
C ALA A 221 20.11 -9.14 0.98
N PRO A 222 20.89 -8.74 2.00
CA PRO A 222 20.37 -7.94 3.12
C PRO A 222 19.82 -6.58 2.71
N VAL A 223 20.33 -6.00 1.62
CA VAL A 223 19.86 -4.72 1.06
C VAL A 223 18.58 -4.95 0.27
N GLU A 224 18.51 -6.02 -0.50
CA GLU A 224 17.34 -6.33 -1.34
C GLU A 224 16.11 -6.71 -0.50
N GLU A 225 16.29 -7.49 0.57
CA GLU A 225 15.23 -7.83 1.56
C GLU A 225 14.64 -6.58 2.25
N GLU A 226 15.45 -5.54 2.40
CA GLU A 226 15.04 -4.28 2.99
C GLU A 226 14.35 -3.36 1.97
N LEU A 227 14.92 -3.23 0.77
CA LEU A 227 14.46 -2.29 -0.24
C LEU A 227 13.24 -2.76 -1.02
N ALA A 228 13.17 -4.05 -1.38
CA ALA A 228 12.12 -4.52 -2.27
C ALA A 228 10.70 -4.25 -1.73
N PRO A 229 10.40 -4.51 -0.44
CA PRO A 229 9.10 -4.16 0.13
C PRO A 229 8.84 -2.64 0.14
N LEU A 230 9.83 -1.83 0.56
CA LEU A 230 9.68 -0.38 0.66
C LEU A 230 9.51 0.29 -0.70
N ALA A 231 10.25 -0.15 -1.72
CA ALA A 231 10.13 0.35 -3.08
C ALA A 231 8.78 -0.03 -3.70
N ALA A 232 8.28 -1.25 -3.43
CA ALA A 232 6.95 -1.67 -3.87
C ALA A 232 5.84 -0.82 -3.22
N ALA A 233 5.93 -0.60 -1.91
CA ALA A 233 4.99 0.26 -1.18
C ALA A 233 5.04 1.73 -1.63
N HIS A 234 6.24 2.30 -1.80
CA HIS A 234 6.42 3.66 -2.31
C HIS A 234 5.79 3.82 -3.69
N ARG A 235 6.08 2.91 -4.62
CA ARG A 235 5.47 2.93 -5.95
C ARG A 235 3.95 2.89 -5.88
N ALA A 236 3.39 1.95 -5.11
CA ALA A 236 1.95 1.76 -5.01
C ALA A 236 1.22 2.97 -4.38
N VAL A 237 1.79 3.54 -3.30
CA VAL A 237 1.24 4.71 -2.59
C VAL A 237 1.34 5.98 -3.44
N THR A 238 2.51 6.25 -4.02
CA THR A 238 2.76 7.47 -4.79
C THR A 238 1.99 7.48 -6.11
N ARG A 239 1.90 6.33 -6.79
CA ARG A 239 1.14 6.19 -8.05
C ARG A 239 -0.35 5.91 -7.86
N GLN A 240 -0.81 5.72 -6.62
CA GLN A 240 -2.20 5.43 -6.31
C GLN A 240 -2.70 4.15 -7.00
N GLU A 241 -1.81 3.16 -7.14
CA GLU A 241 -2.13 1.87 -7.77
C GLU A 241 -3.02 1.05 -6.82
N PRO A 242 -4.04 0.33 -7.32
CA PRO A 242 -4.78 -0.61 -6.47
C PRO A 242 -3.88 -1.77 -6.03
N LEU A 243 -4.26 -2.46 -4.94
CA LEU A 243 -3.57 -3.69 -4.53
C LEU A 243 -3.60 -4.72 -5.68
N PRO A 244 -2.44 -5.29 -6.05
CA PRO A 244 -2.37 -6.29 -7.10
C PRO A 244 -3.05 -7.60 -6.68
N ASN A 245 -3.52 -8.35 -7.68
CA ASN A 245 -4.02 -9.71 -7.49
C ASN A 245 -2.89 -10.72 -7.26
N ASP A 246 -1.67 -10.40 -7.71
CA ASP A 246 -0.48 -11.21 -7.47
C ASP A 246 -0.12 -11.23 -5.98
N GLU A 247 -0.05 -12.43 -5.40
CA GLU A 247 0.15 -12.62 -3.96
C GLU A 247 1.56 -12.22 -3.51
N ALA A 248 2.57 -12.46 -4.34
CA ALA A 248 3.95 -12.11 -4.03
C ALA A 248 4.15 -10.58 -4.02
N GLU A 249 3.64 -9.89 -5.02
CA GLU A 249 3.68 -8.43 -5.10
C GLU A 249 2.84 -7.79 -3.98
N ARG A 250 1.66 -8.34 -3.70
CA ARG A 250 0.85 -7.93 -2.55
C ARG A 250 1.61 -8.09 -1.23
N GLY A 251 2.29 -9.22 -1.03
CA GLY A 251 3.12 -9.46 0.15
C GLY A 251 4.22 -8.42 0.32
N LEU A 252 4.90 -8.04 -0.77
CA LEU A 252 5.92 -6.98 -0.76
C LEU A 252 5.33 -5.61 -0.39
N ILE A 253 4.20 -5.23 -1.00
CA ILE A 253 3.53 -3.96 -0.70
C ILE A 253 3.10 -3.91 0.76
N THR A 254 2.44 -4.96 1.26
CA THR A 254 2.02 -5.07 2.66
C THR A 254 3.19 -4.92 3.63
N ALA A 255 4.28 -5.64 3.40
CA ALA A 255 5.47 -5.56 4.24
C ALA A 255 6.13 -4.17 4.19
N GLY A 256 6.14 -3.53 3.03
CA GLY A 256 6.65 -2.16 2.87
C GLY A 256 5.77 -1.11 3.55
N VAL A 257 4.45 -1.22 3.42
CA VAL A 257 3.48 -0.35 4.09
C VAL A 257 3.62 -0.49 5.60
N ALA A 258 3.74 -1.70 6.15
CA ALA A 258 3.98 -1.91 7.58
C ALA A 258 5.27 -1.20 8.06
N ARG A 259 6.35 -1.25 7.28
CA ARG A 259 7.59 -0.53 7.59
C ARG A 259 7.40 0.99 7.54
N TRP A 260 6.62 1.50 6.59
CA TRP A 260 6.32 2.94 6.48
C TRP A 260 5.45 3.42 7.66
N LEU A 261 4.46 2.61 8.07
CA LEU A 261 3.56 2.88 9.19
C LEU A 261 4.24 2.82 10.56
N SER A 262 5.45 2.25 10.67
CA SER A 262 6.25 2.27 11.90
C SER A 262 6.73 3.67 12.31
N ALA A 263 6.51 4.67 11.45
CA ALA A 263 6.79 6.08 11.69
C ALA A 263 6.09 6.63 12.94
N PRO A 264 6.75 7.55 13.68
CA PRO A 264 6.07 8.35 14.70
C PRO A 264 4.87 9.11 14.12
N ALA A 265 3.83 9.27 14.92
CA ALA A 265 2.58 9.94 14.53
C ALA A 265 2.77 11.36 13.96
N GLU A 266 3.78 12.08 14.43
CA GLU A 266 4.12 13.42 13.93
C GLU A 266 4.67 13.38 12.50
N VAL A 267 5.47 12.37 12.18
CA VAL A 267 6.00 12.14 10.83
C VAL A 267 4.89 11.67 9.89
N LEU A 268 4.02 10.76 10.36
CA LEU A 268 2.87 10.33 9.56
C LEU A 268 1.97 11.50 9.15
N ARG A 269 1.80 12.50 10.03
CA ARG A 269 1.00 13.70 9.75
C ARG A 269 1.68 14.70 8.82
N SER A 270 3.00 14.68 8.68
CA SER A 270 3.73 15.61 7.80
C SER A 270 3.68 15.20 6.33
N TYR A 271 3.35 13.95 6.02
CA TYR A 271 3.22 13.49 4.64
C TYR A 271 2.08 14.18 3.88
N PRO A 272 2.17 14.25 2.54
CA PRO A 272 1.05 14.69 1.69
C PRO A 272 -0.23 13.92 2.00
N LEU A 273 -1.39 14.59 1.89
CA LEU A 273 -2.69 14.00 2.20
C LEU A 273 -2.95 12.75 1.35
N GLU A 274 -2.52 12.78 0.11
CA GLU A 274 -2.64 11.70 -0.86
C GLU A 274 -1.88 10.46 -0.40
N HIS A 275 -0.66 10.63 0.13
CA HIS A 275 0.16 9.53 0.64
C HIS A 275 -0.45 8.96 1.92
N ARG A 276 -0.85 9.82 2.87
CA ARG A 276 -1.49 9.41 4.13
C ARG A 276 -2.75 8.59 3.87
N THR A 277 -3.54 9.01 2.88
CA THR A 277 -4.79 8.34 2.56
C THR A 277 -4.56 6.97 1.92
N HIS A 278 -3.67 6.84 0.93
CA HIS A 278 -3.39 5.52 0.36
C HIS A 278 -2.68 4.59 1.33
N LEU A 279 -1.76 5.11 2.14
CA LEU A 279 -1.15 4.34 3.23
C LEU A 279 -2.22 3.74 4.14
N ALA A 280 -3.20 4.55 4.53
CA ALA A 280 -4.31 4.09 5.34
C ALA A 280 -5.17 3.04 4.62
N GLU A 281 -5.49 3.24 3.34
CA GLU A 281 -6.25 2.25 2.54
C GLU A 281 -5.51 0.91 2.45
N PHE A 282 -4.20 0.93 2.17
CA PHE A 282 -3.38 -0.27 2.15
C PHE A 282 -3.29 -0.92 3.53
N ALA A 283 -3.14 -0.13 4.60
CA ALA A 283 -3.08 -0.64 5.97
C ALA A 283 -4.36 -1.43 6.33
N VAL A 284 -5.52 -0.87 5.98
CA VAL A 284 -6.82 -1.50 6.21
C VAL A 284 -7.00 -2.73 5.33
N ALA A 285 -6.59 -2.68 4.06
CA ALA A 285 -6.73 -3.79 3.13
C ALA A 285 -5.79 -4.97 3.44
N ALA A 286 -4.56 -4.68 3.86
CA ALA A 286 -3.50 -5.65 4.12
C ALA A 286 -3.63 -6.39 5.46
N SER A 287 -4.42 -5.87 6.40
CA SER A 287 -4.70 -6.56 7.66
C SER A 287 -5.63 -7.74 7.43
N ASP A 288 -5.28 -8.91 7.96
CA ASP A 288 -6.13 -10.12 7.86
C ASP A 288 -7.39 -10.06 8.73
N GLY A 289 -7.72 -8.88 9.30
CA GLY A 289 -8.92 -8.64 10.09
C GLY A 289 -8.82 -9.08 11.55
N THR A 290 -7.67 -9.59 11.98
CA THR A 290 -7.41 -10.09 13.34
C THR A 290 -6.62 -9.10 14.22
N ALA A 291 -5.92 -8.13 13.63
CA ALA A 291 -5.10 -7.15 14.35
C ALA A 291 -5.82 -5.78 14.46
N PRO A 292 -6.20 -5.33 15.67
CA PRO A 292 -6.78 -4.00 15.95
C PRO A 292 -5.87 -2.83 15.55
N ASP A 293 -4.56 -3.07 15.49
CA ASP A 293 -3.52 -2.04 15.38
C ASP A 293 -3.09 -1.75 13.93
N ALA A 294 -3.79 -2.32 12.94
CA ALA A 294 -3.40 -2.21 11.55
C ALA A 294 -3.45 -0.78 11.01
N LEU A 295 -4.39 0.04 11.50
CA LEU A 295 -4.46 1.45 11.16
C LEU A 295 -4.14 2.31 12.40
N PRO A 296 -2.98 2.99 12.44
CA PRO A 296 -2.71 3.99 13.47
C PRO A 296 -3.85 5.01 13.54
N PRO A 297 -4.50 5.24 14.71
CA PRO A 297 -5.57 6.24 14.85
C PRO A 297 -5.15 7.62 14.35
N THR A 298 -3.86 7.92 14.50
CA THR A 298 -3.18 9.13 14.06
C THR A 298 -3.25 9.36 12.55
N LEU A 299 -3.36 8.31 11.73
CA LEU A 299 -3.55 8.44 10.29
C LEU A 299 -4.99 8.77 9.93
N MET A 300 -5.96 8.12 10.57
CA MET A 300 -7.38 8.43 10.38
C MET A 300 -7.67 9.89 10.78
N ASP A 301 -7.17 10.31 11.94
CA ASP A 301 -7.30 11.69 12.45
C ASP A 301 -6.63 12.74 11.57
N SER A 302 -5.65 12.32 10.77
CA SER A 302 -4.93 13.23 9.90
C SER A 302 -5.72 13.58 8.63
N ILE A 303 -6.68 12.75 8.22
CA ILE A 303 -7.45 12.95 6.99
C ILE A 303 -8.63 13.90 7.30
N PRO A 304 -8.85 14.95 6.49
CA PRO A 304 -10.00 15.85 6.68
C PRO A 304 -11.32 15.08 6.64
N ARG A 305 -12.19 15.33 7.63
CA ARG A 305 -13.44 14.58 7.82
C ARG A 305 -14.46 14.76 6.71
N ASP A 306 -14.39 15.86 5.98
CA ASP A 306 -15.22 16.20 4.82
C ASP A 306 -14.71 15.57 3.51
N HIS A 307 -13.50 15.00 3.53
CA HIS A 307 -12.89 14.43 2.33
C HIS A 307 -13.54 13.09 1.95
N PRO A 308 -13.89 12.83 0.67
CA PRO A 308 -14.57 11.58 0.27
C PRO A 308 -13.83 10.28 0.64
N ARG A 309 -12.51 10.34 0.72
CA ARG A 309 -11.70 9.18 1.13
C ARG A 309 -11.77 8.89 2.64
N TYR A 310 -12.11 9.88 3.47
CA TYR A 310 -12.38 9.64 4.90
C TYR A 310 -13.59 8.72 5.07
N LEU A 311 -14.69 8.98 4.32
CA LEU A 311 -15.85 8.09 4.27
C LEU A 311 -15.47 6.67 3.84
N ARG A 312 -14.76 6.53 2.71
CA ARG A 312 -14.36 5.22 2.17
C ARG A 312 -13.51 4.44 3.18
N LEU A 313 -12.49 5.09 3.74
CA LEU A 313 -11.58 4.48 4.71
C LEU A 313 -12.33 4.12 6.00
N GLY A 314 -13.19 5.00 6.50
CA GLY A 314 -13.99 4.73 7.69
C GLY A 314 -14.96 3.57 7.50
N LEU A 315 -15.58 3.41 6.33
CA LEU A 315 -16.42 2.25 6.02
C LEU A 315 -15.60 0.96 6.00
N LEU A 316 -14.46 0.94 5.32
CA LEU A 316 -13.55 -0.22 5.29
C LEU A 316 -13.02 -0.56 6.69
N TRP A 317 -12.68 0.44 7.48
CA TRP A 317 -12.20 0.27 8.84
C TRP A 317 -13.29 -0.27 9.78
N SER A 318 -14.51 0.28 9.69
CA SER A 318 -15.66 -0.22 10.45
C SER A 318 -15.95 -1.69 10.15
N GLU A 319 -15.83 -2.10 8.88
CA GLU A 319 -15.99 -3.49 8.45
C GLU A 319 -14.90 -4.40 9.05
N LYS A 320 -13.65 -3.96 9.07
CA LYS A 320 -12.56 -4.70 9.72
C LYS A 320 -12.78 -4.83 11.23
N LEU A 321 -13.19 -3.76 11.90
CA LEU A 321 -13.51 -3.79 13.34
C LEU A 321 -14.65 -4.76 13.65
N VAL A 322 -15.68 -4.80 12.81
CA VAL A 322 -16.80 -5.74 12.94
C VAL A 322 -16.32 -7.19 12.78
N ARG A 323 -15.51 -7.48 11.75
CA ARG A 323 -14.89 -8.81 11.54
C ARG A 323 -14.01 -9.24 12.72
N GLY A 324 -13.26 -8.30 13.30
CA GLY A 324 -12.42 -8.52 14.48
C GLY A 324 -13.18 -8.55 15.81
N GLY A 325 -14.53 -8.49 15.80
CA GLY A 325 -15.36 -8.53 17.01
C GLY A 325 -15.42 -7.23 17.82
N GLN A 326 -14.81 -6.15 17.35
CA GLN A 326 -14.75 -4.84 18.02
C GLN A 326 -15.95 -3.96 17.64
N VAL A 327 -17.15 -4.44 17.94
CA VAL A 327 -18.41 -3.80 17.51
C VAL A 327 -18.58 -2.36 18.04
N GLU A 328 -18.18 -2.08 19.29
CA GLU A 328 -18.28 -0.73 19.85
C GLU A 328 -17.34 0.27 19.17
N ALA A 329 -16.12 -0.13 18.83
CA ALA A 329 -15.20 0.70 18.06
C ALA A 329 -15.78 0.98 16.66
N ALA A 330 -16.36 -0.03 16.01
CA ALA A 330 -17.01 0.14 14.72
C ALA A 330 -18.20 1.11 14.79
N ARG A 331 -19.03 1.02 15.84
CA ARG A 331 -20.12 1.97 16.11
C ARG A 331 -19.60 3.39 16.29
N GLY A 332 -18.48 3.57 17.00
CA GLY A 332 -17.79 4.85 17.15
C GLY A 332 -17.46 5.48 15.81
N VAL A 333 -16.73 4.74 14.95
CA VAL A 333 -16.37 5.19 13.59
C VAL A 333 -17.61 5.52 12.76
N LEU A 334 -18.63 4.66 12.77
CA LEU A 334 -19.86 4.88 11.99
C LEU A 334 -20.64 6.11 12.46
N ARG A 335 -20.68 6.41 13.77
CA ARG A 335 -21.31 7.64 14.30
C ARG A 335 -20.59 8.90 13.81
N GLU A 336 -19.26 8.87 13.79
CA GLU A 336 -18.45 9.97 13.24
C GLU A 336 -18.73 10.16 11.75
N LEU A 337 -18.80 9.07 10.98
CA LEU A 337 -19.12 9.12 9.54
C LEU A 337 -20.53 9.68 9.28
N VAL A 338 -21.53 9.28 10.05
CA VAL A 338 -22.91 9.81 9.93
C VAL A 338 -22.94 11.32 10.21
N THR A 339 -22.10 11.78 11.14
CA THR A 339 -22.00 13.20 11.49
C THR A 339 -21.28 14.00 10.40
N ALA A 340 -20.19 13.45 9.86
CA ALA A 340 -19.36 14.10 8.84
C ALA A 340 -19.99 14.06 7.44
N HIS A 341 -20.75 13.01 7.12
CA HIS A 341 -21.33 12.73 5.80
C HIS A 341 -22.82 12.34 5.88
N PRO A 342 -23.71 13.25 6.31
CA PRO A 342 -25.14 12.95 6.51
C PRO A 342 -25.88 12.53 5.22
N GLU A 343 -25.39 12.93 4.05
CA GLU A 343 -25.91 12.54 2.74
C GLU A 343 -25.67 11.06 2.41
N HIS A 344 -24.64 10.45 3.01
CA HIS A 344 -24.25 9.07 2.76
C HIS A 344 -24.96 8.10 3.70
N ARG A 345 -26.12 7.62 3.25
CA ARG A 345 -26.99 6.70 4.02
C ARG A 345 -26.34 5.37 4.41
N ASP A 346 -25.24 4.95 3.79
CA ASP A 346 -24.63 3.65 4.06
C ASP A 346 -24.10 3.52 5.50
N ALA A 347 -23.41 4.55 6.00
CA ALA A 347 -22.91 4.56 7.36
C ALA A 347 -24.05 4.48 8.39
N ALA A 348 -25.14 5.22 8.16
CA ALA A 348 -26.34 5.17 9.01
C ALA A 348 -27.02 3.80 8.98
N ARG A 349 -27.12 3.16 7.80
CA ARG A 349 -27.69 1.80 7.65
C ARG A 349 -26.85 0.76 8.38
N ARG A 350 -25.52 0.80 8.25
CA ARG A 350 -24.60 -0.10 8.96
C ARG A 350 -24.68 0.12 10.47
N LEU A 351 -24.70 1.38 10.92
CA LEU A 351 -24.82 1.70 12.35
C LEU A 351 -26.10 1.11 12.95
N LYS A 352 -27.25 1.32 12.30
CA LYS A 352 -28.52 0.71 12.71
C LYS A 352 -28.47 -0.81 12.68
N ALA A 353 -27.78 -1.41 11.71
CA ALA A 353 -27.64 -2.85 11.63
C ALA A 353 -26.85 -3.46 12.79
N LEU A 354 -25.84 -2.75 13.30
CA LEU A 354 -25.07 -3.20 14.46
C LEU A 354 -25.89 -3.19 15.75
N GLU A 355 -27.05 -2.54 15.80
CA GLU A 355 -28.01 -2.57 16.93
C GLU A 355 -28.93 -3.80 16.91
N GLY A 356 -28.87 -4.61 15.85
CA GLY A 356 -29.71 -5.79 15.65
C GLY A 356 -29.46 -6.92 16.66
N THR A 357 -30.40 -7.88 16.70
CA THR A 357 -30.27 -9.09 17.52
C THR A 357 -29.25 -10.04 16.91
N ARG A 358 -28.20 -10.39 17.66
CA ARG A 358 -27.08 -11.19 17.17
C ARG A 358 -27.35 -12.70 17.22
N ILE A 359 -27.01 -13.40 16.14
CA ILE A 359 -26.96 -14.86 16.00
C ILE A 359 -25.64 -15.22 15.32
N GLY A 360 -24.60 -15.51 16.12
CA GLY A 360 -23.25 -15.71 15.60
C GLY A 360 -22.73 -14.48 14.84
N ALA A 361 -22.48 -14.63 13.54
CA ALA A 361 -22.05 -13.56 12.63
C ALA A 361 -23.21 -12.78 11.98
N LEU A 362 -24.46 -13.16 12.25
CA LEU A 362 -25.64 -12.50 11.68
C LEU A 362 -26.27 -11.54 12.70
N LEU A 363 -26.69 -10.36 12.25
CA LEU A 363 -27.44 -9.38 13.04
C LEU A 363 -28.82 -9.17 12.40
N LEU A 364 -29.88 -9.52 13.12
CA LEU A 364 -31.28 -9.37 12.68
C LEU A 364 -31.82 -7.98 13.03
N GLN A 365 -32.49 -7.34 12.08
CA GLN A 365 -33.01 -5.97 12.22
C GLN A 365 -34.50 -5.93 12.59
N GLY A 366 -35.18 -7.08 12.69
CA GLY A 366 -36.58 -7.21 13.11
C GLY A 366 -37.62 -6.78 12.06
N GLU A 367 -37.21 -6.30 10.90
CA GLU A 367 -38.12 -5.98 9.79
C GLU A 367 -38.30 -7.23 8.90
N ALA A 368 -39.47 -7.86 8.99
CA ALA A 368 -39.80 -9.05 8.18
C ALA A 368 -40.51 -8.67 6.86
N ARG A 369 -40.07 -9.28 5.76
CA ARG A 369 -40.70 -9.15 4.43
C ARG A 369 -40.80 -10.52 3.79
N GLY A 370 -42.01 -10.95 3.44
CA GLY A 370 -42.23 -12.26 2.80
C GLY A 370 -41.69 -13.45 3.59
N GLY A 371 -41.75 -13.39 4.94
CA GLY A 371 -41.25 -14.44 5.82
C GLY A 371 -39.74 -14.41 6.11
N LEU A 372 -38.99 -13.49 5.50
CA LEU A 372 -37.55 -13.31 5.74
C LEU A 372 -37.29 -12.03 6.55
N GLU A 373 -36.32 -12.06 7.44
CA GLU A 373 -35.96 -10.90 8.27
C GLU A 373 -34.80 -10.11 7.64
N ALA A 374 -34.91 -8.78 7.59
CA ALA A 374 -33.78 -7.94 7.20
C ALA A 374 -32.60 -8.18 8.15
N ALA A 375 -31.42 -8.41 7.58
CA ALA A 375 -30.25 -8.83 8.34
C ALA A 375 -28.95 -8.26 7.77
N PHE A 376 -27.92 -8.27 8.61
CA PHE A 376 -26.58 -7.85 8.29
C PHE A 376 -25.59 -8.92 8.72
N TRP A 377 -24.75 -9.37 7.79
CA TRP A 377 -23.68 -10.31 8.07
C TRP A 377 -22.40 -9.56 8.42
N SER A 378 -21.93 -9.74 9.66
CA SER A 378 -20.77 -9.05 10.21
C SER A 378 -19.50 -9.32 9.42
N ASP A 379 -19.27 -10.56 9.01
CA ASP A 379 -17.97 -10.93 8.47
C ASP A 379 -17.80 -10.47 7.03
N GLY A 380 -18.89 -10.35 6.27
CA GLY A 380 -18.87 -9.79 4.92
C GLY A 380 -19.24 -8.31 4.85
N ALA A 381 -19.71 -7.72 5.95
CA ALA A 381 -20.35 -6.40 5.99
C ALA A 381 -21.44 -6.20 4.91
N LEU A 382 -22.23 -7.24 4.67
CA LEU A 382 -23.30 -7.24 3.66
C LEU A 382 -24.68 -7.19 4.31
N HIS A 383 -25.56 -6.40 3.70
CA HIS A 383 -26.99 -6.44 3.99
C HIS A 383 -27.68 -7.48 3.12
N GLY A 384 -28.72 -8.11 3.68
CA GLY A 384 -29.58 -9.02 2.95
C GLY A 384 -30.82 -9.37 3.76
N TYR A 385 -31.46 -10.47 3.38
CA TYR A 385 -32.61 -11.01 4.10
C TYR A 385 -32.29 -12.43 4.55
N ALA A 386 -32.55 -12.70 5.83
CA ALA A 386 -32.20 -13.93 6.47
C ALA A 386 -33.42 -14.82 6.71
N GLU A 387 -33.23 -16.10 6.45
CA GLU A 387 -34.04 -17.16 7.04
C GLU A 387 -33.30 -17.72 8.25
N VAL A 388 -34.01 -17.88 9.36
CA VAL A 388 -33.46 -18.44 10.60
C VAL A 388 -34.33 -19.60 11.05
N ALA A 389 -33.72 -20.76 11.26
CA ALA A 389 -34.40 -21.97 11.73
C ALA A 389 -33.76 -22.48 13.02
N ARG A 390 -34.54 -23.20 13.84
CA ARG A 390 -34.07 -23.79 15.11
C ARG A 390 -34.34 -25.29 15.17
N GLY A 391 -33.56 -26.02 15.97
CA GLY A 391 -33.76 -27.45 16.20
C GLY A 391 -33.67 -28.28 14.91
N PRO A 392 -34.56 -29.26 14.67
CA PRO A 392 -34.50 -30.10 13.47
C PRO A 392 -34.61 -29.33 12.15
N ALA A 393 -35.28 -28.18 12.15
CA ALA A 393 -35.37 -27.32 10.97
C ALA A 393 -34.03 -26.62 10.65
N ALA A 394 -33.15 -26.45 11.64
CA ALA A 394 -31.81 -25.90 11.43
C ALA A 394 -30.95 -26.83 10.56
N ASP A 395 -31.03 -28.15 10.77
CA ASP A 395 -30.28 -29.13 9.97
C ASP A 395 -30.76 -29.14 8.51
N ALA A 396 -32.08 -29.02 8.29
CA ALA A 396 -32.65 -28.91 6.95
C ALA A 396 -32.23 -27.60 6.25
N LEU A 397 -32.23 -26.48 6.98
CA LEU A 397 -31.79 -25.18 6.46
C LEU A 397 -30.29 -25.20 6.11
N GLU A 398 -29.46 -25.80 6.94
CA GLU A 398 -28.01 -25.93 6.71
C GLU A 398 -27.72 -26.80 5.48
N ALA A 399 -28.38 -27.96 5.38
CA ALA A 399 -28.26 -28.83 4.21
C ALA A 399 -28.69 -28.11 2.92
N ARG A 400 -29.75 -27.30 2.99
CA ARG A 400 -30.20 -26.46 1.88
C ARG A 400 -29.20 -25.39 1.50
N ALA A 401 -28.68 -24.65 2.49
CA ALA A 401 -27.73 -23.57 2.29
C ALA A 401 -26.52 -24.02 1.47
N ARG A 402 -25.99 -25.22 1.75
CA ARG A 402 -24.83 -25.80 1.04
C ARG A 402 -25.07 -25.99 -0.45
N TRP A 403 -26.22 -26.50 -0.85
CA TRP A 403 -26.50 -26.71 -2.28
C TRP A 403 -27.06 -25.47 -2.97
N GLN A 404 -27.71 -24.57 -2.21
CA GLN A 404 -28.27 -23.32 -2.74
C GLN A 404 -27.17 -22.30 -3.04
N SER A 405 -26.06 -22.28 -2.29
CA SER A 405 -24.92 -21.42 -2.59
C SER A 405 -24.24 -21.74 -3.93
N GLU A 406 -24.41 -22.96 -4.43
CA GLU A 406 -23.95 -23.39 -5.76
C GLU A 406 -24.90 -22.93 -6.89
N LEU A 407 -26.13 -22.50 -6.57
CA LEU A 407 -27.12 -22.09 -7.56
C LEU A 407 -26.93 -20.62 -7.96
N LEU A 408 -26.10 -20.41 -8.97
CA LEU A 408 -25.93 -19.11 -9.64
C LEU A 408 -26.88 -19.00 -10.83
N LEU A 409 -28.20 -19.01 -10.57
CA LEU A 409 -29.24 -18.97 -11.60
C LEU A 409 -29.81 -17.54 -11.79
N PRO A 410 -30.08 -17.12 -13.03
CA PRO A 410 -30.78 -15.86 -13.29
C PRO A 410 -32.15 -15.82 -12.60
N GLY A 411 -32.43 -14.73 -11.90
CA GLY A 411 -33.72 -14.51 -11.22
C GLY A 411 -33.90 -15.32 -9.94
N VAL A 412 -32.88 -16.01 -9.43
CA VAL A 412 -32.87 -16.59 -8.07
C VAL A 412 -31.96 -15.73 -7.18
N ALA A 413 -32.43 -15.38 -5.99
CA ALA A 413 -31.64 -14.57 -5.06
C ALA A 413 -30.36 -15.35 -4.63
N PRO A 414 -29.17 -14.76 -4.77
CA PRO A 414 -27.94 -15.44 -4.42
C PRO A 414 -27.81 -15.59 -2.92
N VAL A 415 -27.23 -16.71 -2.48
CA VAL A 415 -26.80 -16.88 -1.09
C VAL A 415 -25.55 -16.04 -0.86
N LEU A 416 -25.63 -15.10 0.07
CA LEU A 416 -24.49 -14.26 0.46
C LEU A 416 -23.62 -14.95 1.51
N ALA A 417 -24.27 -15.60 2.47
CA ALA A 417 -23.62 -16.33 3.55
C ALA A 417 -24.60 -17.29 4.21
N SER A 418 -24.08 -18.27 4.95
CA SER A 418 -24.86 -19.15 5.81
C SER A 418 -24.03 -19.54 7.01
N GLY A 419 -24.66 -19.88 8.12
CA GLY A 419 -23.95 -20.35 9.30
C GLY A 419 -24.85 -20.96 10.34
N ARG A 420 -24.21 -21.47 11.39
CA ARG A 420 -24.86 -22.05 12.55
C ARG A 420 -24.32 -21.41 13.81
N HIS A 421 -25.19 -21.14 14.77
CA HIS A 421 -24.82 -20.68 16.09
C HIS A 421 -25.76 -21.33 17.10
N GLU A 422 -25.18 -22.11 18.01
CA GLU A 422 -25.93 -22.92 18.99
C GLU A 422 -26.96 -23.83 18.28
N ASP A 423 -28.24 -23.71 18.64
CA ASP A 423 -29.37 -24.47 18.11
C ASP A 423 -29.99 -23.87 16.85
N ARG A 424 -29.40 -22.81 16.28
CA ARG A 424 -29.96 -22.05 15.16
C ARG A 424 -29.07 -22.10 13.94
N ALA A 425 -29.66 -22.36 12.77
CA ALA A 425 -29.03 -22.14 11.48
C ALA A 425 -29.62 -20.89 10.83
N TRP A 426 -28.82 -20.23 10.00
CA TRP A 426 -29.25 -19.07 9.24
C TRP A 426 -28.70 -19.09 7.81
N LEU A 427 -29.47 -18.49 6.91
CA LEU A 427 -29.16 -18.32 5.50
C LEU A 427 -29.42 -16.88 5.11
N LEU A 428 -28.41 -16.16 4.61
CA LEU A 428 -28.52 -14.78 4.16
C LEU A 428 -28.61 -14.71 2.63
N LEU A 429 -29.60 -13.97 2.13
CA LEU A 429 -29.93 -13.85 0.72
C LEU A 429 -29.78 -12.40 0.22
N GLY A 430 -29.22 -12.25 -0.97
CA GLY A 430 -28.99 -10.96 -1.62
C GLY A 430 -30.17 -10.46 -2.43
N ALA A 431 -31.32 -10.26 -1.79
CA ALA A 431 -32.53 -9.78 -2.47
C ALA A 431 -32.63 -8.25 -2.48
N SER A 432 -33.15 -7.69 -3.57
CA SER A 432 -33.23 -6.23 -3.77
C SER A 432 -34.63 -5.70 -4.11
N GLY A 433 -35.61 -6.60 -4.28
CA GLY A 433 -36.99 -6.26 -4.61
C GLY A 433 -37.91 -6.04 -3.40
N GLN A 434 -39.21 -6.02 -3.68
CA GLN A 434 -40.28 -6.08 -2.70
C GLN A 434 -41.12 -7.34 -2.92
N PRO A 435 -41.67 -7.98 -1.87
CA PRO A 435 -42.56 -9.12 -2.03
C PRO A 435 -43.68 -8.83 -3.03
N LEU A 436 -43.90 -9.77 -3.96
CA LEU A 436 -44.95 -9.63 -4.95
C LEU A 436 -46.32 -9.64 -4.26
N THR A 437 -47.05 -8.54 -4.41
CA THR A 437 -48.42 -8.42 -3.87
C THR A 437 -49.45 -8.87 -4.90
N ASN A 438 -50.67 -9.17 -4.49
CA ASN A 438 -51.79 -9.43 -5.40
C ASN A 438 -52.42 -8.13 -5.94
N ALA A 439 -51.65 -7.05 -6.05
CA ALA A 439 -52.17 -5.80 -6.58
C ALA A 439 -52.67 -5.98 -8.02
N ARG A 440 -53.73 -5.25 -8.37
CA ARG A 440 -54.30 -5.27 -9.71
C ARG A 440 -53.29 -4.72 -10.72
N ARG A 441 -53.02 -5.49 -11.77
CA ARG A 441 -52.04 -5.16 -12.81
C ARG A 441 -52.67 -5.11 -14.19
N GLY A 442 -52.08 -4.33 -15.09
CA GLY A 442 -52.41 -4.38 -16.52
C GLY A 442 -52.09 -5.76 -17.10
N LEU A 443 -52.75 -6.16 -18.19
CA LEU A 443 -52.55 -7.48 -18.81
C LEU A 443 -51.08 -7.71 -19.16
N ARG A 444 -50.45 -6.72 -19.80
CA ARG A 444 -49.05 -6.79 -20.21
C ARG A 444 -48.11 -7.05 -19.03
N GLU A 445 -48.30 -6.33 -17.93
CA GLU A 445 -47.48 -6.53 -16.72
C GLU A 445 -47.71 -7.91 -16.11
N ALA A 446 -48.96 -8.37 -16.03
CA ALA A 446 -49.30 -9.70 -15.52
C ALA A 446 -48.69 -10.83 -16.38
N LEU A 447 -48.72 -10.69 -17.71
CA LEU A 447 -48.08 -11.63 -18.65
C LEU A 447 -46.56 -11.64 -18.51
N THR A 448 -45.92 -10.47 -18.37
CA THR A 448 -44.47 -10.37 -18.15
C THR A 448 -44.05 -11.04 -16.84
N LEU A 449 -44.78 -10.78 -15.74
CA LEU A 449 -44.49 -11.41 -14.45
C LEU A 449 -44.70 -12.93 -14.49
N ALA A 450 -45.74 -13.40 -15.19
CA ALA A 450 -45.97 -14.83 -15.35
C ALA A 450 -44.87 -15.51 -16.19
N ASP A 451 -44.44 -14.88 -17.29
CA ASP A 451 -43.31 -15.37 -18.11
C ASP A 451 -42.01 -15.43 -17.27
N ASP A 452 -41.67 -14.34 -16.59
CA ASP A 452 -40.46 -14.26 -15.76
C ASP A 452 -40.46 -15.34 -14.66
N ALA A 453 -41.57 -15.49 -13.93
CA ALA A 453 -41.68 -16.50 -12.88
C ALA A 453 -41.49 -17.93 -13.43
N LEU A 454 -42.12 -18.24 -14.57
CA LEU A 454 -42.03 -19.56 -15.20
C LEU A 454 -40.64 -19.84 -15.77
N ARG A 455 -39.93 -18.82 -16.26
CA ARG A 455 -38.52 -18.95 -16.67
C ARG A 455 -37.60 -19.23 -15.50
N ILE A 456 -37.84 -18.60 -14.34
CA ILE A 456 -37.10 -18.88 -13.11
C ILE A 456 -37.34 -20.32 -12.66
N LEU A 457 -38.60 -20.76 -12.59
CA LEU A 457 -38.94 -22.14 -12.22
C LEU A 457 -38.37 -23.16 -13.22
N ARG A 458 -38.38 -22.86 -14.52
CA ARG A 458 -37.74 -23.72 -15.52
C ARG A 458 -36.24 -23.82 -15.31
N SER A 459 -35.58 -22.71 -14.96
CA SER A 459 -34.14 -22.69 -14.69
C SER A 459 -33.80 -23.53 -13.46
N LEU A 460 -34.60 -23.46 -12.40
CA LEU A 460 -34.49 -24.35 -11.25
C LEU A 460 -34.66 -25.82 -11.65
N ALA A 461 -35.62 -26.13 -12.52
CA ALA A 461 -35.90 -27.49 -12.97
C ALA A 461 -34.68 -28.09 -13.67
N LEU A 462 -34.09 -27.30 -14.57
CA LEU A 462 -32.89 -27.67 -15.32
C LEU A 462 -31.68 -27.86 -14.40
N ALA A 463 -31.61 -27.13 -13.29
CA ALA A 463 -30.62 -27.30 -12.25
C ALA A 463 -30.91 -28.48 -11.30
N GLY A 464 -31.98 -29.25 -11.52
CA GLY A 464 -32.35 -30.39 -10.68
C GLY A 464 -32.92 -29.97 -9.32
N VAL A 465 -33.62 -28.83 -9.25
CA VAL A 465 -34.26 -28.35 -8.02
C VAL A 465 -35.77 -28.35 -8.19
N GLU A 466 -36.46 -29.08 -7.32
CA GLU A 466 -37.91 -29.10 -7.25
C GLU A 466 -38.38 -28.18 -6.11
N LEU A 467 -39.24 -27.21 -6.45
CA LEU A 467 -39.92 -26.36 -5.47
C LEU A 467 -41.40 -26.80 -5.37
N PRO A 468 -41.80 -27.54 -4.33
CA PRO A 468 -43.13 -28.16 -4.26
C PRO A 468 -44.25 -27.16 -4.00
N LYS A 469 -43.96 -26.01 -3.40
CA LYS A 469 -44.92 -24.94 -3.13
C LYS A 469 -44.44 -23.65 -3.78
N VAL A 470 -45.15 -23.24 -4.83
CA VAL A 470 -44.85 -22.02 -5.59
C VAL A 470 -45.97 -21.03 -5.32
N GLU A 471 -45.65 -19.95 -4.61
CA GLU A 471 -46.59 -18.89 -4.23
C GLU A 471 -46.04 -17.53 -4.66
N PRO A 472 -46.89 -16.55 -4.99
CA PRO A 472 -46.45 -15.20 -5.38
C PRO A 472 -45.51 -14.56 -4.34
N THR A 473 -45.76 -14.77 -3.06
CA THR A 473 -45.00 -14.21 -1.92
C THR A 473 -43.53 -14.61 -1.89
N ARG A 474 -43.16 -15.72 -2.56
CA ARG A 474 -41.77 -16.17 -2.69
C ARG A 474 -40.98 -15.36 -3.71
N PHE A 475 -41.67 -14.66 -4.61
CA PHE A 475 -41.08 -13.82 -5.65
C PHE A 475 -41.11 -12.36 -5.23
N TRP A 476 -40.03 -11.66 -5.50
CA TRP A 476 -39.89 -10.24 -5.23
C TRP A 476 -39.73 -9.48 -6.55
N GLN A 477 -40.40 -8.34 -6.65
CA GLN A 477 -40.37 -7.48 -7.83
C GLN A 477 -39.25 -6.44 -7.68
N ARG A 478 -38.31 -6.41 -8.63
CA ARG A 478 -37.20 -5.45 -8.68
C ARG A 478 -37.58 -4.21 -9.50
N GLY A 479 -37.62 -3.06 -8.84
CA GLY A 479 -37.92 -1.77 -9.47
C GLY A 479 -39.33 -1.65 -10.05
N ARG A 480 -39.63 -0.51 -10.69
CA ARG A 480 -40.94 -0.27 -11.35
C ARG A 480 -41.12 -1.03 -12.67
N GLY A 481 -40.07 -1.69 -13.16
CA GLY A 481 -40.03 -2.40 -14.46
C GLY A 481 -40.27 -3.91 -14.41
N GLY A 482 -40.47 -4.51 -13.22
CA GLY A 482 -41.15 -5.80 -13.12
C GLY A 482 -40.32 -7.08 -13.20
N GLN A 483 -38.99 -7.03 -13.16
CA GLN A 483 -38.22 -8.28 -13.10
C GLN A 483 -38.45 -9.00 -11.76
N LEU A 484 -38.74 -10.30 -11.84
CA LEU A 484 -38.91 -11.13 -10.67
C LEU A 484 -37.59 -11.72 -10.18
N GLU A 485 -37.50 -11.86 -8.87
CA GLU A 485 -36.42 -12.52 -8.15
C GLU A 485 -37.06 -13.52 -7.19
N LEU A 486 -36.79 -14.81 -7.35
CA LEU A 486 -37.23 -15.84 -6.42
C LEU A 486 -36.30 -15.82 -5.20
N VAL A 487 -36.86 -15.46 -4.05
CA VAL A 487 -36.10 -15.25 -2.81
C VAL A 487 -36.26 -16.42 -1.85
N ASP A 488 -37.45 -17.02 -1.74
CA ASP A 488 -37.73 -18.07 -0.76
C ASP A 488 -37.76 -19.48 -1.42
N LEU A 489 -36.71 -20.27 -1.17
CA LEU A 489 -36.59 -21.69 -1.53
C LEU A 489 -36.95 -22.65 -0.38
N GLY A 490 -37.80 -22.21 0.54
CA GLY A 490 -38.51 -22.99 1.57
C GLY A 490 -38.98 -24.35 1.08
N GLY A 491 -38.43 -25.43 1.63
CA GLY A 491 -38.86 -26.80 1.32
C GLY A 491 -38.49 -27.31 -0.08
N ALA A 492 -37.63 -26.59 -0.82
CA ALA A 492 -37.08 -27.10 -2.07
C ALA A 492 -36.17 -28.31 -1.84
N VAL A 493 -36.13 -29.21 -2.82
CA VAL A 493 -35.33 -30.45 -2.76
C VAL A 493 -34.54 -30.64 -4.05
N ARG A 494 -33.34 -31.24 -3.96
CA ARG A 494 -32.59 -31.67 -5.14
C ARG A 494 -33.15 -33.00 -5.66
N SER A 495 -33.33 -33.06 -6.98
CA SER A 495 -33.75 -34.25 -7.73
C SER A 495 -33.09 -34.26 -9.10
N ASP A 496 -33.34 -35.28 -9.92
CA ASP A 496 -32.95 -35.21 -11.33
C ASP A 496 -33.76 -34.12 -12.07
N PRO A 497 -33.21 -33.50 -13.13
CA PRO A 497 -33.89 -32.41 -13.84
C PRO A 497 -35.25 -32.78 -14.45
N THR A 498 -35.41 -34.02 -14.89
CA THR A 498 -36.66 -34.51 -15.47
C THR A 498 -37.75 -34.58 -14.41
N ARG A 499 -37.44 -35.16 -13.25
CA ARG A 499 -38.35 -35.22 -12.10
C ARG A 499 -38.68 -33.84 -11.56
N ALA A 500 -37.69 -32.94 -11.45
CA ALA A 500 -37.91 -31.56 -11.03
C ALA A 500 -38.89 -30.84 -11.98
N ALA A 501 -38.72 -31.01 -13.30
CA ALA A 501 -39.61 -30.42 -14.29
C ALA A 501 -41.04 -30.98 -14.22
N MET A 502 -41.20 -32.27 -13.93
CA MET A 502 -42.50 -32.90 -13.73
C MET A 502 -43.17 -32.42 -12.44
N GLY A 503 -42.43 -32.41 -11.33
CA GLY A 503 -42.92 -31.96 -10.02
C GLY A 503 -43.34 -30.49 -10.01
N MET A 504 -42.62 -29.63 -10.74
CA MET A 504 -42.93 -28.20 -10.82
C MET A 504 -44.01 -27.82 -11.82
N ALA A 505 -44.44 -28.71 -12.73
CA ALA A 505 -45.43 -28.35 -13.76
C ALA A 505 -46.78 -27.91 -13.17
N GLY A 506 -47.27 -28.60 -12.13
CA GLY A 506 -48.50 -28.25 -11.43
C GLY A 506 -48.40 -26.93 -10.66
N PRO A 507 -47.44 -26.78 -9.73
CA PRO A 507 -47.22 -25.53 -9.01
C PRO A 507 -47.00 -24.31 -9.93
N ALA A 508 -46.28 -24.50 -11.04
CA ALA A 508 -46.02 -23.42 -11.98
C ALA A 508 -47.27 -23.00 -12.78
N LEU A 509 -48.15 -23.95 -13.11
CA LEU A 509 -49.46 -23.66 -13.69
C LEU A 509 -50.34 -22.85 -12.72
N GLU A 510 -50.40 -23.24 -11.45
CA GLU A 510 -51.17 -22.53 -10.42
C GLU A 510 -50.65 -21.12 -10.18
N LEU A 511 -49.33 -20.92 -10.18
CA LEU A 511 -48.75 -19.58 -10.11
C LEU A 511 -49.18 -18.72 -11.30
N ALA A 512 -49.09 -19.25 -12.52
CA ALA A 512 -49.49 -18.51 -13.72
C ALA A 512 -50.98 -18.15 -13.69
N ARG A 513 -51.84 -19.07 -13.23
CA ARG A 513 -53.28 -18.79 -13.00
C ARG A 513 -53.47 -17.67 -12.00
N THR A 514 -52.76 -17.71 -10.87
CA THR A 514 -52.85 -16.70 -9.81
C THR A 514 -52.46 -15.31 -10.32
N LEU A 515 -51.38 -15.22 -11.10
CA LEU A 515 -50.92 -13.93 -11.66
C LEU A 515 -51.84 -13.38 -12.75
N LEU A 516 -52.58 -14.26 -13.44
CA LEU A 516 -53.50 -13.93 -14.53
C LEU A 516 -54.97 -14.05 -14.11
N TRP A 517 -55.25 -14.08 -12.81
CA TRP A 517 -56.60 -14.12 -12.26
C TRP A 517 -57.22 -12.73 -12.24
N ASP A 518 -58.50 -12.61 -12.57
CA ASP A 518 -59.29 -11.42 -12.29
C ASP A 518 -60.16 -11.68 -11.07
N GLU A 519 -59.76 -11.09 -9.93
CA GLU A 519 -60.48 -11.20 -8.65
C GLU A 519 -61.96 -10.76 -8.75
N ARG A 520 -62.32 -9.88 -9.71
CA ARG A 520 -63.71 -9.41 -9.86
C ARG A 520 -64.60 -10.39 -10.59
N ALA A 521 -64.03 -11.11 -11.56
CA ALA A 521 -64.74 -12.08 -12.37
C ALA A 521 -64.69 -13.48 -11.78
N ASP A 522 -63.87 -13.67 -10.74
CA ASP A 522 -63.51 -14.98 -10.17
C ASP A 522 -63.15 -16.01 -11.25
N ALA A 523 -62.36 -15.54 -12.22
CA ALA A 523 -61.98 -16.29 -13.39
C ALA A 523 -60.63 -15.82 -13.93
N LEU A 524 -60.05 -16.60 -14.83
CA LEU A 524 -58.96 -16.12 -15.68
C LEU A 524 -59.42 -14.88 -16.45
N ARG A 525 -58.52 -13.90 -16.60
CA ARG A 525 -58.87 -12.65 -17.26
C ARG A 525 -59.42 -12.89 -18.66
N SER A 526 -60.51 -12.18 -19.00
CA SER A 526 -61.20 -12.31 -20.28
C SER A 526 -60.41 -11.74 -21.47
N ASP A 527 -59.39 -10.92 -21.20
CA ASP A 527 -58.50 -10.31 -22.19
C ASP A 527 -57.30 -11.21 -22.58
N LEU A 528 -57.25 -12.46 -22.08
CA LEU A 528 -56.19 -13.42 -22.43
C LEU A 528 -56.37 -13.98 -23.86
N PRO A 529 -55.28 -14.22 -24.59
CA PRO A 529 -55.33 -14.98 -25.84
C PRO A 529 -55.94 -16.37 -25.64
N ALA A 530 -56.85 -16.78 -26.52
CA ALA A 530 -57.60 -18.05 -26.39
C ALA A 530 -56.68 -19.28 -26.24
N GLU A 531 -55.55 -19.30 -26.96
CA GLU A 531 -54.55 -20.38 -26.88
C GLU A 531 -53.90 -20.47 -25.50
N LEU A 532 -53.62 -19.32 -24.87
CA LEU A 532 -53.05 -19.26 -23.53
C LEU A 532 -54.09 -19.65 -22.49
N ALA A 533 -55.33 -19.15 -22.60
CA ALA A 533 -56.43 -19.50 -21.71
C ALA A 533 -56.70 -21.03 -21.73
N ALA A 534 -56.70 -21.65 -22.92
CA ALA A 534 -56.87 -23.09 -23.06
C ALA A 534 -55.75 -23.90 -22.38
N ARG A 535 -54.49 -23.46 -22.52
CA ARG A 535 -53.33 -24.11 -21.85
C ARG A 535 -53.35 -23.92 -20.34
N LEU A 536 -53.79 -22.75 -19.87
CA LEU A 536 -53.98 -22.49 -18.45
C LEU A 536 -55.15 -23.30 -17.88
N GLY A 537 -56.16 -23.67 -18.67
CA GLY A 537 -57.26 -24.53 -18.23
C GLY A 537 -56.93 -26.03 -18.15
N GLY A 538 -55.89 -26.50 -18.87
CA GLY A 538 -55.51 -27.91 -18.96
C GLY A 538 -54.31 -28.31 -18.08
N ARG A 539 -53.74 -29.48 -18.36
CA ARG A 539 -52.40 -29.88 -17.87
C ARG A 539 -51.40 -29.68 -19.00
N ALA A 540 -50.39 -28.83 -18.77
CA ALA A 540 -49.35 -28.56 -19.75
C ALA A 540 -47.95 -28.72 -19.13
N PRO A 541 -46.99 -29.32 -19.86
CA PRO A 541 -45.59 -29.32 -19.43
C PRO A 541 -45.06 -27.89 -19.24
N LEU A 542 -44.16 -27.71 -18.28
CA LEU A 542 -43.58 -26.40 -17.94
C LEU A 542 -43.00 -25.66 -19.15
N HIS A 543 -42.26 -26.35 -20.02
CA HIS A 543 -41.67 -25.74 -21.22
C HIS A 543 -42.72 -25.24 -22.23
N THR A 544 -43.87 -25.91 -22.31
CA THR A 544 -44.99 -25.55 -23.18
C THR A 544 -45.75 -24.34 -22.65
N LEU A 545 -45.85 -24.22 -21.32
CA LEU A 545 -46.42 -23.04 -20.64
C LEU A 545 -45.54 -21.80 -20.83
N VAL A 546 -44.22 -21.93 -20.62
CA VAL A 546 -43.27 -20.84 -20.89
C VAL A 546 -43.42 -20.33 -22.32
N ARG A 547 -43.37 -21.23 -23.31
CA ARG A 547 -43.49 -20.82 -24.72
C ARG A 547 -44.80 -20.07 -25.02
N ALA A 548 -45.92 -20.53 -24.44
CA ALA A 548 -47.23 -19.88 -24.63
C ALA A 548 -47.26 -18.45 -24.10
N LEU A 549 -46.62 -18.20 -22.95
CA LEU A 549 -46.57 -16.87 -22.34
C LEU A 549 -45.65 -15.92 -23.09
N VAL A 550 -44.52 -16.40 -23.60
CA VAL A 550 -43.64 -15.61 -24.46
C VAL A 550 -44.38 -15.16 -25.72
N GLU A 551 -45.09 -16.08 -26.36
CA GLU A 551 -45.90 -15.79 -27.55
C GLU A 551 -47.02 -14.79 -27.23
N ALA A 552 -47.68 -14.92 -26.07
CA ALA A 552 -48.74 -14.01 -25.63
C ALA A 552 -48.23 -12.62 -25.23
N ALA A 553 -47.05 -12.52 -24.60
CA ALA A 553 -46.45 -11.26 -24.17
C ALA A 553 -45.83 -10.45 -25.32
N SER A 554 -45.58 -11.11 -26.47
CA SER A 554 -45.01 -10.49 -27.68
C SER A 554 -46.07 -9.95 -28.65
N ARG A 555 -47.35 -10.26 -28.43
CA ARG A 555 -48.51 -9.71 -29.17
C ARG A 555 -49.05 -8.49 -28.44
#